data_AF-A0A837ZLH7-F1
#
_entry.id   AF-A0A837ZLH7-F1
#
_cell.length_a   1.000
_cell.length_b   1.000
_cell.length_c   1.000
_cell.angle_alpha   90.00
_cell.angle_beta   90.00
_cell.angle_gamma   90.00
#
_symmetry.space_group_name_H-M   'P 1'
#
loop_
_entity.id
_entity.type
_entity.pdbx_description
1 polymer ?
#
loop_
_entity_poly.entity_id
_entity_poly.type
_entity_poly.pdbx_seq_one_letter_code
_entity_poly.pdbx_strand_id
1 'polypeptide(L)'
;MSYPPPEQPKSGVSGAMMFAGALSFIFGNAVFGFLALMIGGSLADRHHTGFEVVSGLVAVMGILVAFGVGTVLIRKGGRDKRGWGVGLMVGWALVSMLTVGICTGLNPMLYQ
;
A
#
# COMPACT_ATOMS: atom_id res chain seq x y z
N MET A 1 2.69 -10.07 51.18
CA MET A 1 3.41 -10.07 49.90
C MET A 1 2.43 -9.74 48.79
N SER A 2 2.52 -8.54 48.21
CA SER A 2 1.79 -8.21 46.97
C SER A 2 2.53 -8.85 45.80
N TYR A 3 1.88 -9.76 45.08
CA TYR A 3 2.40 -10.20 43.79
C TYR A 3 2.28 -9.06 42.77
N PRO A 4 3.28 -8.88 41.88
CA PRO A 4 3.08 -8.01 40.73
C PRO A 4 1.91 -8.57 39.88
N PRO A 5 1.08 -7.70 39.29
CA PRO A 5 0.02 -8.15 38.40
C PRO A 5 0.62 -8.95 37.24
N PRO A 6 -0.05 -10.02 36.75
CA PRO A 6 0.46 -10.80 35.64
C PRO A 6 0.70 -9.90 34.43
N GLU A 7 1.90 -9.95 33.86
CA GLU A 7 2.22 -9.26 32.62
C GLU A 7 1.25 -9.72 31.53
N GLN A 8 0.40 -8.81 31.06
CA GLN A 8 -0.51 -9.11 29.98
C GLN A 8 0.32 -9.50 28.74
N PRO A 9 0.05 -10.65 28.09
CA PRO A 9 0.80 -11.05 26.92
C PRO A 9 0.70 -9.94 25.87
N LYS A 10 1.84 -9.39 25.45
CA LYS A 10 1.91 -8.38 24.39
C LYS A 10 1.07 -8.89 23.22
N SER A 11 0.01 -8.17 22.86
CA SER A 11 -0.82 -8.57 21.73
C SER A 11 0.06 -8.62 20.49
N GLY A 12 0.33 -9.82 19.98
CA GLY A 12 1.15 -10.03 18.79
C GLY A 12 0.52 -9.44 17.53
N VAL A 13 0.95 -9.89 16.37
CA VAL A 13 0.34 -9.48 15.09
C VAL A 13 -0.18 -10.72 14.38
N SER A 14 -1.42 -10.66 13.89
CA SER A 14 -2.00 -11.74 13.11
C SER A 14 -1.42 -11.74 11.68
N GLY A 15 -0.67 -12.79 11.35
CA GLY A 15 -0.08 -12.95 10.01
C GLY A 15 -1.14 -13.06 8.90
N ALA A 16 -2.25 -13.74 9.15
CA ALA A 16 -3.36 -13.83 8.19
C ALA A 16 -3.93 -12.45 7.83
N MET A 17 -4.06 -11.56 8.82
CA MET A 17 -4.50 -10.19 8.59
C MET A 17 -3.44 -9.33 7.87
N MET A 18 -2.14 -9.63 8.01
CA MET A 18 -1.11 -8.98 7.20
C MET A 18 -1.28 -9.32 5.72
N PHE A 19 -1.45 -10.60 5.39
CA PHE A 19 -1.69 -11.01 4.00
C PHE A 19 -2.98 -10.40 3.44
N ALA A 20 -4.06 -10.41 4.22
CA ALA A 20 -5.32 -9.78 3.82
C ALA A 20 -5.16 -8.27 3.57
N GLY A 21 -4.45 -7.56 4.45
CA GLY A 21 -4.15 -6.14 4.27
C GLY A 21 -3.29 -5.86 3.03
N ALA A 22 -2.27 -6.68 2.78
CA ALA A 22 -1.40 -6.54 1.61
C ALA A 22 -2.16 -6.76 0.30
N LEU A 23 -2.94 -7.84 0.21
CA LEU A 23 -3.79 -8.12 -0.96
C LEU A 23 -4.83 -7.03 -1.19
N SER A 24 -5.42 -6.51 -0.10
CA SER A 24 -6.39 -5.41 -0.19
C SER A 24 -5.76 -4.15 -0.74
N PHE A 25 -4.53 -3.82 -0.31
CA PHE A 25 -3.79 -2.68 -0.85
C PHE A 25 -3.48 -2.88 -2.34
N ILE A 26 -2.98 -4.05 -2.73
CA ILE A 26 -2.65 -4.36 -4.13
C ILE A 26 -3.88 -4.23 -5.01
N PHE A 27 -5.00 -4.84 -4.61
CA PHE A 27 -6.24 -4.79 -5.35
C PHE A 27 -6.79 -3.36 -5.46
N GLY A 28 -6.84 -2.64 -4.34
CA GLY A 28 -7.25 -1.23 -4.32
C GLY A 28 -6.36 -0.38 -5.22
N ASN A 29 -5.04 -0.54 -5.14
CA ASN A 29 -4.09 0.20 -5.96
C ASN A 29 -4.27 -0.09 -7.45
N ALA A 30 -4.53 -1.34 -7.84
CA ALA A 30 -4.82 -1.69 -9.23
C ALA A 30 -6.09 -1.00 -9.75
N VAL A 31 -7.17 -0.97 -8.94
CA VAL A 31 -8.42 -0.29 -9.31
C VAL A 31 -8.22 1.23 -9.42
N PHE A 32 -7.59 1.86 -8.43
CA PHE A 32 -7.35 3.31 -8.45
C PHE A 32 -6.34 3.71 -9.53
N GLY A 33 -5.30 2.91 -9.74
CA GLY A 33 -4.33 3.09 -10.81
C GLY A 33 -5.02 3.04 -12.17
N PHE A 34 -5.82 2.00 -12.43
CA PHE A 34 -6.58 1.87 -13.67
C PHE A 34 -7.55 3.04 -13.88
N LEU A 35 -8.26 3.48 -12.84
CA LEU A 35 -9.15 4.63 -12.92
C LEU A 35 -8.38 5.92 -13.25
N ALA A 36 -7.19 6.11 -12.66
CA ALA A 36 -6.31 7.21 -13.00
C ALA A 36 -5.80 7.15 -14.45
N LEU A 37 -5.55 5.95 -15.00
CA LEU A 37 -5.22 5.81 -16.42
C LEU A 37 -6.38 6.30 -17.30
N MET A 38 -7.60 5.88 -17.02
CA MET A 38 -8.79 6.24 -17.82
C MET A 38 -9.09 7.74 -17.74
N ILE A 39 -9.05 8.31 -16.53
CA ILE A 39 -9.28 9.74 -16.31
C ILE A 39 -8.15 10.56 -16.92
N GLY A 40 -6.89 10.16 -16.70
CA GLY A 40 -5.71 10.82 -17.26
C GLY A 40 -5.72 10.83 -18.78
N GLY A 41 -6.09 9.72 -19.42
CA GLY A 41 -6.26 9.65 -20.88
C GLY A 41 -7.34 10.60 -21.39
N SER A 42 -8.54 10.59 -20.77
CA SER A 42 -9.63 11.48 -21.17
C SER A 42 -9.33 12.96 -20.95
N LEU A 43 -8.53 13.31 -19.94
CA LEU A 43 -8.13 14.70 -19.65
C LEU A 43 -6.99 15.17 -20.56
N ALA A 44 -6.07 14.28 -20.93
CA ALA A 44 -5.00 14.58 -21.88
C ALA A 44 -5.57 15.00 -23.24
N ASP A 45 -6.62 14.33 -23.72
CA ASP A 45 -7.30 14.67 -24.98
C ASP A 45 -8.01 16.03 -24.95
N ARG A 46 -8.45 16.51 -23.78
CA ARG A 46 -9.29 17.71 -23.66
C ARG A 46 -8.57 18.98 -23.23
N HIS A 47 -7.55 18.86 -22.40
CA HIS A 47 -6.96 20.02 -21.70
C HIS A 47 -5.44 20.09 -21.73
N HIS A 48 -4.75 19.18 -22.45
CA HIS A 48 -3.30 18.99 -22.36
C HIS A 48 -2.77 18.81 -20.93
N THR A 49 -3.65 18.58 -19.95
CA THR A 49 -3.27 18.27 -18.58
C THR A 49 -2.68 16.86 -18.58
N GLY A 50 -1.39 16.79 -18.27
CA GLY A 50 -0.59 15.58 -18.40
C GLY A 50 -1.05 14.46 -17.47
N PHE A 51 -0.96 13.23 -18.00
CA PHE A 51 -1.07 11.96 -17.28
C PHE A 51 -0.25 11.92 -15.97
N GLU A 52 0.85 12.68 -15.93
CA GLU A 52 1.73 12.83 -14.76
C GLU A 52 1.01 13.37 -13.52
N VAL A 53 0.07 14.32 -13.69
CA VAL A 53 -0.62 14.94 -12.54
C VAL A 53 -1.56 13.94 -11.87
N VAL A 54 -2.30 13.17 -12.67
CA VAL A 54 -3.30 12.21 -12.18
C VAL A 54 -2.61 10.99 -11.56
N SER A 55 -1.56 10.47 -12.20
CA SER A 55 -0.79 9.34 -11.68
C SER A 55 -0.02 9.72 -10.40
N GLY A 56 0.56 10.92 -10.34
CA GLY A 56 1.23 11.45 -9.15
C GLY A 56 0.29 11.58 -7.96
N LEU A 57 -0.94 12.07 -8.18
CA LEU A 57 -1.95 12.17 -7.13
C LEU A 57 -2.31 10.79 -6.55
N VAL A 58 -2.52 9.78 -7.41
CA VAL A 58 -2.81 8.42 -6.94
C VAL A 58 -1.65 7.83 -6.15
N ALA A 59 -0.40 8.08 -6.56
CA ALA A 59 0.78 7.63 -5.82
C ALA A 59 0.84 8.25 -4.41
N VAL A 60 0.61 9.56 -4.28
CA VAL A 60 0.59 10.27 -2.99
C VAL A 60 -0.55 9.76 -2.10
N MET A 61 -1.75 9.59 -2.67
CA MET A 61 -2.88 9.02 -1.93
C MET A 61 -2.61 7.59 -1.48
N GLY A 62 -1.91 6.78 -2.29
CA GLY A 62 -1.48 5.44 -1.91
C GLY A 62 -0.55 5.44 -0.69
N ILE A 63 0.41 6.37 -0.64
CA ILE A 63 1.30 6.56 0.52
C ILE A 63 0.49 6.96 1.76
N LEU A 64 -0.43 7.92 1.60
CA LEU A 64 -1.29 8.37 2.70
C LEU A 64 -2.19 7.26 3.25
N VAL A 65 -2.69 6.37 2.39
CA VAL A 65 -3.47 5.21 2.85
C VAL A 65 -2.56 4.20 3.54
N ALA A 66 -1.43 3.85 2.93
CA ALA A 66 -0.51 2.85 3.48
C ALA A 66 0.06 3.26 4.85
N PHE A 67 0.58 4.48 4.95
CA PHE A 67 1.18 4.98 6.20
C PHE A 67 0.18 5.69 7.10
N GLY A 68 -0.76 6.48 6.58
CA GLY A 68 -1.75 7.16 7.42
C GLY A 68 -2.71 6.16 8.06
N VAL A 69 -3.47 5.41 7.26
CA VAL A 69 -4.43 4.43 7.79
C VAL A 69 -3.69 3.28 8.49
N GLY A 70 -2.57 2.82 7.93
CA GLY A 70 -1.75 1.77 8.54
C GLY A 70 -1.18 2.13 9.91
N THR A 71 -0.64 3.33 10.11
CA THR A 71 -0.09 3.75 11.43
C THR A 71 -1.19 3.92 12.48
N VAL A 72 -2.37 4.42 12.09
CA VAL A 72 -3.52 4.54 12.99
C VAL A 72 -4.01 3.16 13.44
N LEU A 73 -4.10 2.21 12.51
CA LEU A 73 -4.46 0.82 12.79
C LEU A 73 -3.45 0.13 13.72
N ILE A 74 -2.16 0.41 13.56
CA ILE A 74 -1.11 -0.16 14.41
C ILE A 74 -1.17 0.43 15.84
N ARG A 75 -1.36 1.75 15.96
CA ARG A 75 -1.38 2.44 17.27
C ARG A 75 -2.62 2.12 18.08
N LYS A 76 -3.79 2.08 17.45
CA LYS A 76 -5.09 2.00 18.14
C LYS A 76 -5.72 0.60 18.09
N GLY A 77 -5.11 -0.33 17.36
CA GLY A 77 -5.68 -1.63 17.07
C GLY A 77 -5.14 -2.80 17.90
N GLY A 78 -5.98 -3.81 18.11
CA GLY A 78 -5.58 -5.12 18.63
C GLY A 78 -4.81 -5.95 17.59
N ARG A 79 -4.61 -7.24 17.89
CA ARG A 79 -3.81 -8.20 17.11
C ARG A 79 -4.06 -8.18 15.59
N ASP A 80 -5.34 -8.13 15.22
CA ASP A 80 -5.78 -8.22 13.82
C ASP A 80 -5.68 -6.89 13.08
N LYS A 81 -6.03 -5.80 13.77
CA LYS A 81 -5.93 -4.43 13.23
C LYS A 81 -4.47 -4.03 13.00
N ARG A 82 -3.56 -4.44 13.90
CA ARG A 82 -2.12 -4.33 13.69
C ARG A 82 -1.67 -5.11 12.45
N GLY A 83 -2.20 -6.32 12.26
CA GLY A 83 -1.93 -7.12 11.06
C GLY A 83 -2.32 -6.40 9.78
N TRP A 84 -3.54 -5.85 9.75
CA TRP A 84 -4.00 -5.03 8.63
C TRP A 84 -3.09 -3.83 8.35
N GLY A 85 -2.72 -3.07 9.39
CA GLY A 85 -1.88 -1.90 9.21
C GLY A 85 -0.49 -2.22 8.65
N VAL A 86 0.15 -3.28 9.15
CA VAL A 86 1.42 -3.76 8.58
C VAL A 86 1.22 -4.29 7.16
N GLY A 87 0.13 -5.03 6.93
CA GLY A 87 -0.25 -5.53 5.60
C GLY A 87 -0.37 -4.42 4.56
N LEU A 88 -1.01 -3.31 4.89
CA LEU A 88 -1.14 -2.15 4.00
C LEU A 88 0.23 -1.55 3.63
N MET A 89 1.14 -1.42 4.60
CA MET A 89 2.49 -0.91 4.36
C MET A 89 3.31 -1.86 3.46
N VAL A 90 3.22 -3.17 3.71
CA VAL A 90 3.88 -4.20 2.89
C VAL A 90 3.29 -4.20 1.47
N GLY A 91 1.97 -4.14 1.34
CA GLY A 91 1.29 -4.09 0.05
C GLY A 91 1.72 -2.88 -0.79
N TRP A 92 1.88 -1.71 -0.17
CA TRP A 92 2.40 -0.52 -0.85
C TRP A 92 3.86 -0.70 -1.30
N ALA A 93 4.71 -1.29 -0.45
CA ALA A 93 6.10 -1.55 -0.82
C ALA A 93 6.20 -2.52 -2.00
N LEU A 94 5.40 -3.60 -2.01
CA LEU A 94 5.36 -4.58 -3.10
C LEU A 94 4.90 -3.95 -4.42
N VAL A 95 3.82 -3.16 -4.40
CA VAL A 95 3.35 -2.43 -5.57
C VAL A 95 4.41 -1.47 -6.08
N SER A 96 5.03 -0.69 -5.19
CA SER A 96 6.06 0.29 -5.58
C SER A 96 7.27 -0.41 -6.21
N MET A 97 7.71 -1.54 -5.63
CA MET A 97 8.79 -2.34 -6.20
C MET A 97 8.41 -2.88 -7.58
N LEU A 98 7.18 -3.38 -7.77
CA LEU A 98 6.70 -3.87 -9.06
C LEU A 98 6.67 -2.74 -10.10
N THR A 99 6.15 -1.56 -9.74
CA THR A 99 6.11 -0.39 -10.62
C THR A 99 7.51 0.01 -11.04
N VAL A 100 8.45 0.14 -10.09
CA VAL A 100 9.85 0.45 -10.40
C VAL A 100 10.47 -0.65 -11.26
N GLY A 101 10.19 -1.93 -10.99
CA GLY A 101 10.68 -3.05 -11.81
C GLY A 101 10.23 -2.98 -13.27
N ILE A 102 8.96 -2.60 -13.50
CA ILE A 102 8.44 -2.35 -14.85
C ILE A 102 9.12 -1.11 -15.48
N CYS A 103 9.26 -0.02 -14.72
CA CYS A 103 9.90 1.22 -15.20
C CYS A 103 11.40 1.05 -15.48
N THR A 104 12.09 0.19 -14.74
CA THR A 104 13.52 -0.07 -14.90
C THR A 104 13.76 -0.96 -16.10
N GLY A 105 12.74 -1.72 -16.54
CA GLY A 105 12.79 -2.58 -17.71
C GLY A 105 13.96 -3.55 -17.60
N LEU A 106 13.78 -4.68 -16.91
CA LEU A 106 14.74 -5.78 -17.00
C LEU A 106 14.88 -6.14 -18.49
N ASN A 107 15.91 -5.58 -19.13
CA ASN A 107 16.12 -5.71 -20.56
C ASN A 107 16.74 -7.10 -20.80
N PRO A 108 16.00 -8.05 -21.39
CA PRO A 108 16.53 -9.39 -21.62
C PRO A 108 17.73 -9.39 -22.59
N MET A 109 17.93 -8.31 -23.36
CA MET A 109 19.08 -8.15 -24.27
C MET A 109 20.40 -7.85 -23.55
N LEU A 110 20.41 -7.55 -22.24
CA LEU A 110 21.64 -7.23 -21.50
C LEU A 110 22.28 -8.45 -20.82
N TYR A 111 21.61 -9.60 -20.86
CA TYR A 111 22.07 -10.88 -20.30
C TYR A 111 22.35 -11.96 -21.37
N GLN A 112 22.34 -11.58 -22.65
CA GLN A 112 22.97 -12.34 -23.72
C GLN A 112 24.40 -11.85 -23.93
#